data_AF-A0A953KQN2-F1
#
_entry.id   AF-A0A953KQN2-F1
#
_cell.length_a   1.000
_cell.length_b   1.000
_cell.length_c   1.000
_cell.angle_alpha   90.00
_cell.angle_beta   90.00
_cell.angle_gamma   90.00
#
_symmetry.space_group_name_H-M   'P 1'
#
loop_
_entity.id
_entity.type
_entity.pdbx_description
1 polymer ?
#
loop_
_entity_poly.entity_id
_entity_poly.type
_entity_poly.pdbx_seq_one_letter_code
_entity_poly.pdbx_strand_id
1 'polypeptide(L)'
;MSSLQKIRLRNGEIGGILHHEDNSITCQPYGVLLQQVLASNLRSLLEGFILTIGVVSNHGNWFTAQNQNKEMKVLSQSYDWLLFLTDSALAQFISDALLEPNADMKHVQEVFLRSYSGQRRKNSFTKVQIDLEADRKLRAYFHANRSDIDRWFSLIAPHNSTISELRAELDALSQKNWKTILNL
;
A
#
# COMPACT_ATOMS: atom_id res chain seq x y z
N MET A 1 -0.33 -15.40 -10.14
CA MET A 1 -0.72 -14.08 -10.66
C MET A 1 -2.21 -13.89 -10.38
N SER A 2 -2.68 -12.64 -10.22
CA SER A 2 -4.11 -12.35 -10.01
C SER A 2 -4.97 -12.89 -11.17
N SER A 3 -6.21 -13.30 -10.95
CA SER A 3 -7.12 -13.70 -12.03
C SER A 3 -7.58 -12.52 -12.90
N LEU A 4 -7.59 -11.30 -12.34
CA LEU A 4 -7.81 -10.06 -13.09
C LEU A 4 -6.48 -9.52 -13.64
N GLN A 5 -6.39 -9.41 -14.97
CA GLN A 5 -5.17 -8.99 -15.67
C GLN A 5 -5.33 -7.61 -16.31
N LYS A 6 -4.28 -6.78 -16.27
CA LYS A 6 -4.23 -5.50 -16.97
C LYS A 6 -3.69 -5.68 -18.39
N ILE A 7 -4.33 -5.04 -19.35
CA ILE A 7 -3.86 -4.96 -20.73
C ILE A 7 -3.96 -3.53 -21.27
N ARG A 8 -3.17 -3.21 -22.29
CA ARG A 8 -3.31 -1.96 -23.04
C ARG A 8 -4.31 -2.17 -24.18
N LEU A 9 -5.39 -1.40 -24.19
CA LEU A 9 -6.36 -1.38 -25.28
C LEU A 9 -5.83 -0.58 -26.47
N ARG A 10 -6.41 -0.78 -27.66
CA ARG A 10 -6.00 -0.07 -28.89
C ARG A 10 -6.11 1.45 -28.79
N ASN A 11 -7.03 1.95 -27.97
CA ASN A 11 -7.22 3.37 -27.71
C ASN A 11 -6.19 3.95 -26.69
N GLY A 12 -5.28 3.12 -26.17
CA GLY A 12 -4.27 3.52 -25.19
C GLY A 12 -4.73 3.45 -23.73
N GLU A 13 -6.01 3.15 -23.46
CA GLU A 13 -6.52 2.95 -22.11
C GLU A 13 -6.09 1.61 -21.51
N ILE A 14 -6.17 1.49 -20.18
CA ILE A 14 -5.94 0.22 -19.49
C ILE A 14 -7.26 -0.56 -19.42
N GLY A 15 -7.29 -1.72 -20.07
CA GLY A 15 -8.36 -2.70 -19.98
C GLY A 15 -8.06 -3.78 -18.93
N GLY A 16 -9.11 -4.36 -18.38
CA GLY A 16 -9.07 -5.55 -17.56
C GLY A 16 -9.51 -6.76 -18.38
N ILE A 17 -8.85 -7.90 -18.17
CA ILE A 17 -9.25 -9.21 -18.69
C ILE A 17 -9.49 -10.16 -17.53
N LEU A 18 -10.58 -10.92 -17.61
CA LEU A 18 -10.92 -11.99 -16.69
C LEU A 18 -11.36 -13.23 -17.47
N HIS A 19 -10.78 -14.38 -17.13
CA HIS A 19 -11.13 -15.68 -17.70
C HIS A 19 -12.17 -16.37 -16.81
N HIS A 20 -13.25 -16.84 -17.41
CA HIS A 20 -14.29 -17.59 -16.72
C HIS A 20 -14.08 -19.09 -16.84
N GLU A 21 -14.74 -19.86 -15.98
CA GLU A 21 -14.68 -21.33 -15.98
C GLU A 21 -15.18 -21.95 -17.30
N ASP A 22 -16.08 -21.27 -18.01
CA ASP A 22 -16.61 -21.69 -19.32
C ASP A 22 -15.67 -21.37 -20.50
N ASN A 23 -14.43 -20.93 -20.22
CA ASN A 23 -13.44 -20.42 -21.17
C ASN A 23 -13.83 -19.13 -21.89
N SER A 24 -14.93 -18.48 -21.51
CA SER A 24 -15.23 -17.14 -22.00
C SER A 24 -14.29 -16.11 -21.36
N ILE A 25 -14.17 -14.96 -22.03
CA ILE A 25 -13.30 -13.86 -21.59
C ILE A 25 -14.12 -12.58 -21.51
N THR A 26 -14.11 -11.94 -20.34
CA THR A 26 -14.59 -10.56 -20.20
C THR A 26 -13.43 -9.60 -20.44
N CYS A 27 -13.64 -8.60 -21.29
CA CYS A 27 -12.72 -7.48 -21.48
C CYS A 27 -13.47 -6.15 -21.35
N GLN A 28 -13.07 -5.31 -20.39
CA GLN A 28 -13.71 -4.03 -20.06
C GLN A 28 -12.66 -3.02 -19.59
N PRO A 29 -12.98 -1.71 -19.45
CA PRO A 29 -12.07 -0.77 -18.77
C PRO A 29 -11.67 -1.30 -17.39
N TYR A 30 -10.38 -1.26 -17.07
CA TYR A 30 -9.84 -1.97 -15.90
C TYR A 30 -10.49 -1.54 -14.59
N GLY A 31 -10.65 -0.22 -14.37
CA GLY A 31 -11.28 0.29 -13.14
C GLY A 31 -12.72 -0.20 -12.97
N VAL A 32 -13.49 -0.30 -14.06
CA VAL A 32 -14.86 -0.82 -14.02
C VAL A 32 -14.87 -2.30 -13.63
N LEU A 33 -14.01 -3.10 -14.26
CA LEU A 33 -13.94 -4.54 -13.99
C LEU A 33 -13.42 -4.82 -12.57
N LEU A 34 -12.44 -4.04 -12.08
CA LEU A 34 -11.97 -4.11 -10.70
C LEU A 34 -13.11 -3.87 -9.71
N GLN A 35 -13.90 -2.80 -9.89
CA GLN A 35 -15.04 -2.51 -9.01
C GLN A 35 -16.09 -3.62 -9.03
N GLN A 36 -16.38 -4.21 -10.19
CA GLN A 36 -17.29 -5.35 -10.30
C GLN A 36 -16.80 -6.56 -9.50
N VAL A 37 -15.50 -6.88 -9.60
CA VAL A 37 -14.89 -7.98 -8.84
C VAL A 37 -14.97 -7.70 -7.33
N LEU A 38 -14.58 -6.50 -6.89
CA LEU A 38 -14.61 -6.11 -5.48
C LEU A 38 -16.01 -6.13 -4.88
N ALA A 39 -17.03 -5.70 -5.63
CA ALA A 39 -18.43 -5.70 -5.20
C ALA A 39 -19.08 -7.10 -5.20
N SER A 40 -18.53 -8.05 -5.96
CA SER A 40 -19.11 -9.39 -6.15
C SER A 40 -18.94 -10.29 -4.92
N ASN A 41 -19.81 -11.30 -4.78
CA ASN A 41 -19.60 -12.46 -3.89
C ASN A 41 -19.53 -13.78 -4.69
N LEU A 42 -19.40 -13.70 -6.01
CA LEU A 42 -19.30 -14.84 -6.90
C LEU A 42 -17.89 -15.43 -6.84
N ARG A 43 -17.81 -16.74 -6.59
CA ARG A 43 -16.56 -17.49 -6.61
C ARG A 43 -15.79 -17.27 -7.93
N SER A 44 -16.48 -17.36 -9.06
CA SER A 44 -15.87 -17.24 -10.39
C SER A 44 -15.15 -15.91 -10.64
N LEU A 45 -15.49 -14.85 -9.91
CA LEU A 45 -14.81 -13.55 -10.02
C LEU A 45 -13.72 -13.35 -8.97
N LEU A 46 -13.83 -14.01 -7.82
CA LEU A 46 -12.94 -13.82 -6.67
C LEU A 46 -11.88 -14.92 -6.53
N GLU A 47 -12.09 -16.08 -7.12
CA GLU A 47 -11.10 -17.16 -7.10
C GLU A 47 -9.83 -16.72 -7.84
N GLY A 48 -8.70 -16.80 -7.14
CA GLY A 48 -7.41 -16.32 -7.65
C GLY A 48 -7.29 -14.80 -7.79
N PHE A 49 -8.29 -14.01 -7.40
CA PHE A 49 -8.19 -12.56 -7.40
C PHE A 49 -7.22 -12.10 -6.31
N ILE A 50 -6.31 -11.21 -6.67
CA ILE A 50 -5.37 -10.56 -5.77
C ILE A 50 -5.46 -9.06 -6.03
N LEU A 51 -5.85 -8.29 -5.01
CA LEU A 51 -5.74 -6.84 -5.00
C LEU A 51 -4.30 -6.46 -4.63
N THR A 52 -3.61 -5.78 -5.53
CA THR A 52 -2.21 -5.38 -5.34
C THR A 52 -2.09 -3.92 -4.93
N ILE A 53 -1.43 -3.68 -3.79
CA ILE A 53 -1.19 -2.34 -3.25
C ILE A 53 0.32 -2.13 -3.15
N GLY A 54 0.83 -1.17 -3.90
CA GLY A 54 2.22 -0.71 -3.82
C GLY A 54 2.33 0.53 -2.94
N VAL A 55 3.38 0.61 -2.12
CA VAL A 55 3.75 1.82 -1.40
C VAL A 55 5.17 2.19 -1.80
N VAL A 56 5.34 3.42 -2.27
CA VAL A 56 6.63 3.96 -2.70
C VAL A 56 6.95 5.20 -1.88
N SER A 57 8.24 5.37 -1.57
CA SER A 57 8.80 6.60 -1.03
C SER A 57 9.91 7.00 -1.99
N ASN A 58 10.01 8.28 -2.36
CA ASN A 58 11.04 8.73 -3.27
C ASN A 58 11.90 9.80 -2.61
N HIS A 59 12.91 9.34 -1.88
CA HIS A 59 13.88 10.20 -1.22
C HIS A 59 14.78 10.88 -2.28
N GLY A 60 14.47 12.12 -2.64
CA GLY A 60 15.37 12.98 -3.43
C GLY A 60 15.00 13.19 -4.91
N ASN A 61 13.80 12.80 -5.33
CA ASN A 61 13.30 13.03 -6.68
C ASN A 61 11.87 13.59 -6.61
N TRP A 62 11.68 14.86 -6.98
CA TRP A 62 10.42 15.63 -6.95
C TRP A 62 9.37 15.14 -7.97
N PHE A 63 9.00 13.86 -7.94
CA PHE A 63 7.96 13.31 -8.80
C PHE A 63 6.64 13.24 -8.05
N THR A 64 5.59 13.78 -8.67
CA THR A 64 4.23 13.78 -8.14
C THR A 64 3.37 12.82 -8.95
N ALA A 65 2.12 12.59 -8.50
CA ALA A 65 1.13 11.85 -9.29
C ALA A 65 0.97 12.41 -10.71
N GLN A 66 1.16 13.73 -10.89
CA GLN A 66 1.02 14.46 -12.16
C GLN A 66 2.30 14.44 -13.02
N ASN A 67 3.48 14.26 -12.41
CA ASN A 67 4.77 14.24 -13.11
C ASN A 67 5.58 12.99 -12.74
N GLN A 68 5.13 11.85 -13.27
CA GLN A 68 5.76 10.55 -13.03
C GLN A 68 6.99 10.35 -13.93
N ASN A 69 8.11 9.95 -13.32
CA ASN A 69 9.24 9.41 -14.07
C ASN A 69 8.89 8.06 -14.71
N LYS A 70 9.78 7.52 -15.54
CA LYS A 70 9.54 6.24 -16.23
C LYS A 70 9.24 5.10 -15.26
N GLU A 71 9.93 5.05 -14.12
CA GLU A 71 9.76 4.02 -13.10
C GLU A 71 8.38 4.09 -12.43
N MET A 72 7.91 5.29 -12.06
CA MET A 72 6.57 5.51 -11.52
C MET A 72 5.46 5.17 -12.51
N LYS A 73 5.68 5.41 -13.80
CA LYS A 73 4.74 4.98 -14.86
C LYS A 73 4.65 3.46 -15.00
N VAL A 74 5.77 2.76 -14.78
CA VAL A 74 5.78 1.29 -14.78
C VAL A 74 5.05 0.78 -13.53
N LEU A 75 5.40 1.30 -12.36
CA LEU A 75 4.82 0.86 -11.09
C LEU A 75 3.31 1.15 -11.00
N SER A 76 2.84 2.31 -11.48
CA SER A 76 1.41 2.63 -11.51
C SER A 76 0.60 1.71 -12.44
N GLN A 77 1.24 1.09 -13.42
CA GLN A 77 0.61 0.07 -14.27
C GLN A 77 0.67 -1.32 -13.63
N SER A 78 1.68 -1.61 -12.81
CA SER A 78 1.85 -2.91 -12.15
C SER A 78 0.91 -3.10 -10.95
N TYR A 79 0.63 -2.06 -10.17
CA TYR A 79 -0.20 -2.15 -8.97
C TYR A 79 -1.61 -1.60 -9.20
N ASP A 80 -2.61 -2.22 -8.58
CA ASP A 80 -4.02 -1.77 -8.64
C ASP A 80 -4.19 -0.46 -7.87
N TRP A 81 -3.53 -0.38 -6.72
CA TRP A 81 -3.33 0.84 -5.96
C TRP A 81 -1.84 1.13 -5.79
N LEU A 82 -1.42 2.36 -6.07
CA LEU A 82 -0.07 2.82 -5.81
C LEU A 82 -0.12 4.07 -4.92
N LEU A 83 0.43 3.94 -3.72
CA LEU A 83 0.52 5.00 -2.72
C LEU A 83 1.93 5.57 -2.68
N PHE A 84 2.03 6.87 -2.47
CA PHE A 84 3.28 7.60 -2.31
C PHE A 84 3.40 8.16 -0.90
N LEU A 85 4.37 7.69 -0.13
CA LEU A 85 4.73 8.28 1.16
C LEU A 85 5.41 9.63 0.91
N THR A 86 4.79 10.70 1.40
CA THR A 86 5.26 12.07 1.16
C THR A 86 6.52 12.40 1.96
N ASP A 87 7.36 13.28 1.42
CA ASP A 87 8.56 13.75 2.11
C ASP A 87 8.22 14.46 3.43
N SER A 88 7.12 15.23 3.46
CA SER A 88 6.65 15.89 4.68
C SER A 88 6.26 14.89 5.77
N ALA A 89 5.63 13.78 5.41
CA ALA A 89 5.27 12.72 6.34
C ALA A 89 6.49 12.03 6.93
N LEU A 90 7.45 11.68 6.06
CA LEU A 90 8.70 11.10 6.50
C LEU A 90 9.47 12.07 7.40
N ALA A 91 9.54 13.35 7.03
CA ALA A 91 10.21 14.37 7.82
C ALA A 91 9.55 14.53 9.20
N GLN A 92 8.22 14.53 9.25
CA GLN A 92 7.47 14.53 10.51
C GLN A 92 7.84 13.33 11.37
N PHE A 93 7.80 12.11 10.81
CA PHE A 93 8.15 10.90 11.55
C PHE A 93 9.59 10.93 12.08
N ILE A 94 10.55 11.37 11.25
CA ILE A 94 11.95 11.51 11.66
C ILE A 94 12.08 12.55 12.78
N SER A 95 11.35 13.66 12.70
CA SER A 95 11.36 14.68 13.74
C SER A 95 10.85 14.09 15.06
N ASP A 96 9.66 13.51 15.05
CA ASP A 96 8.99 12.97 16.23
C ASP A 96 9.74 11.78 16.85
N ALA A 97 10.43 10.99 16.04
CA ALA A 97 11.13 9.78 16.50
C ALA A 97 12.60 10.02 16.86
N LEU A 98 13.29 10.94 16.18
CA LEU A 98 14.75 11.06 16.24
C LEU A 98 15.28 12.45 16.56
N LEU A 99 14.64 13.53 16.11
CA LEU A 99 15.19 14.89 16.31
C LEU A 99 14.65 15.53 17.59
N GLU A 100 13.34 15.41 17.80
CA GLU A 100 12.60 16.04 18.90
C GLU A 100 11.68 15.01 19.59
N PRO A 101 12.21 13.88 20.10
CA PRO A 101 11.36 12.84 20.66
C PRO A 101 10.70 13.27 21.97
N ASN A 102 9.40 13.02 22.04
CA ASN A 102 8.68 13.07 23.31
C ASN A 102 9.18 11.95 24.25
N ALA A 103 8.70 11.95 25.50
CA ALA A 103 9.12 10.99 26.51
C ALA A 103 8.93 9.52 26.08
N ASP A 104 7.87 9.22 25.32
CA ASP A 104 7.58 7.86 24.84
C ASP A 104 8.49 7.43 23.69
N MET A 105 8.95 8.37 22.86
CA MET A 105 9.81 8.11 21.71
C MET A 105 11.31 8.10 22.04
N LYS A 106 11.71 8.51 23.24
CA LYS A 106 13.12 8.47 23.66
C LYS A 106 13.75 7.08 23.55
N HIS A 107 13.06 6.04 23.98
CA HIS A 107 13.57 4.67 23.86
C HIS A 107 13.77 4.26 22.38
N VAL A 108 12.84 4.67 21.50
CA VAL A 108 12.96 4.43 20.05
C VAL A 108 14.22 5.13 19.50
N GLN A 109 14.44 6.39 19.85
CA GLN A 109 15.63 7.15 19.47
C GLN A 109 16.91 6.47 19.94
N GLU A 110 16.97 6.07 21.21
CA GLU A 110 18.16 5.44 21.79
C GLU A 110 18.49 4.10 21.11
N VAL A 111 17.48 3.26 20.87
CA VAL A 111 17.66 1.99 20.16
C VAL A 111 18.12 2.22 18.72
N PHE A 112 17.57 3.22 18.04
CA PHE A 112 18.00 3.61 16.70
C PHE A 112 19.47 4.05 16.71
N LEU A 113 19.83 5.05 17.51
CA LEU A 113 21.20 5.58 17.58
C LEU A 113 22.21 4.50 17.96
N ARG A 114 21.86 3.62 18.92
CA ARG A 114 22.70 2.48 19.30
C ARG A 114 22.95 1.55 18.11
N SER A 115 21.93 1.28 17.31
CA SER A 115 22.00 0.39 16.14
C SER A 115 22.88 0.94 15.01
N TYR A 116 23.05 2.27 14.95
CA TYR A 116 23.85 2.97 13.92
C TYR A 116 25.12 3.65 14.46
N SER A 117 25.49 3.40 15.71
CA SER A 117 26.66 4.02 16.39
C SER A 117 28.04 3.54 15.90
N GLY A 118 28.11 2.69 14.87
CA GLY A 118 29.35 2.13 14.33
C GLY A 118 30.06 1.12 15.25
N GLN A 119 29.62 0.95 16.49
CA GLN A 119 30.11 -0.10 17.39
C GLN A 119 29.57 -1.46 16.93
N ARG A 120 30.42 -2.52 16.97
CA ARG A 120 30.08 -3.91 16.61
C ARG A 120 29.08 -4.56 17.61
N ARG A 121 27.96 -3.92 17.88
CA ARG A 121 26.82 -4.51 18.59
C ARG A 121 25.78 -4.99 17.58
N LYS A 122 24.99 -5.98 17.99
CA LYS A 122 23.90 -6.55 17.18
C LYS A 122 22.87 -5.46 16.91
N ASN A 123 22.69 -5.09 15.65
CA ASN A 123 21.68 -4.12 15.23
C ASN A 123 20.29 -4.64 15.63
N SER A 124 19.53 -3.83 16.36
CA SER A 124 18.20 -4.14 16.89
C SER A 124 17.15 -3.15 16.38
N PHE A 125 17.41 -2.51 15.24
CA PHE A 125 16.49 -1.59 14.57
C PHE A 125 16.57 -1.83 13.06
N THR A 126 16.11 -3.01 12.64
CA THR A 126 16.10 -3.46 11.24
C THR A 126 14.72 -3.99 10.84
N LYS A 127 14.53 -4.20 9.54
CA LYS A 127 13.31 -4.81 8.98
C LYS A 127 12.98 -6.19 9.59
N VAL A 128 14.00 -6.97 9.97
CA VAL A 128 13.82 -8.35 10.44
C VAL A 128 13.93 -8.51 11.96
N GLN A 129 14.47 -7.50 12.64
CA GLN A 129 14.71 -7.53 14.07
C GLN A 129 14.62 -6.12 14.64
N ILE A 130 13.73 -5.94 15.60
CA ILE A 130 13.54 -4.69 16.34
C ILE A 130 13.49 -4.97 17.85
N ASP A 131 14.01 -4.04 18.64
CA ASP A 131 13.84 -4.04 20.09
C ASP A 131 12.35 -4.04 20.46
N LEU A 132 11.95 -4.93 21.38
CA LEU A 132 10.54 -5.17 21.69
C LEU A 132 9.83 -3.92 22.22
N GLU A 133 10.51 -3.14 23.06
CA GLU A 133 9.90 -1.94 23.64
C GLU A 133 9.86 -0.81 22.60
N ALA A 134 10.87 -0.70 21.74
CA ALA A 134 10.82 0.23 20.61
C ALA A 134 9.68 -0.10 19.64
N ASP A 135 9.45 -1.37 19.32
CA ASP A 135 8.31 -1.82 18.49
C ASP A 135 6.98 -1.45 19.14
N ARG A 136 6.81 -1.69 20.45
CA ARG A 136 5.58 -1.30 21.17
C ARG A 136 5.33 0.20 21.11
N LYS A 137 6.36 1.02 21.35
CA LYS A 137 6.25 2.48 21.30
C LYS A 137 5.95 2.98 19.89
N LEU A 138 6.57 2.41 18.86
CA LEU A 138 6.25 2.73 17.46
C LEU A 138 4.81 2.37 17.12
N ARG A 139 4.32 1.19 17.52
CA ARG A 139 2.91 0.81 17.31
C ARG A 139 1.95 1.77 18.01
N ALA A 140 2.27 2.16 19.25
CA ALA A 140 1.48 3.13 20.00
C ALA A 140 1.47 4.50 19.30
N TYR A 141 2.63 4.96 18.81
CA TYR A 141 2.74 6.18 18.01
C TYR A 141 1.87 6.13 16.75
N PHE A 142 1.96 5.06 15.95
CA PHE A 142 1.16 4.94 14.73
C PHE A 142 -0.34 4.84 15.04
N HIS A 143 -0.72 4.21 16.15
CA HIS A 143 -2.10 4.14 16.58
C HIS A 143 -2.64 5.50 17.02
N ALA A 144 -1.88 6.25 17.83
CA ALA A 144 -2.27 7.56 18.34
C ALA A 144 -2.38 8.62 17.24
N ASN A 145 -1.55 8.51 16.20
CA ASN A 145 -1.48 9.49 15.10
C ASN A 145 -2.21 9.05 13.83
N ARG A 146 -3.10 8.05 13.91
CA ARG A 146 -3.73 7.42 12.73
C ARG A 146 -4.36 8.43 11.77
N SER A 147 -5.05 9.44 12.28
CA SER A 147 -5.70 10.48 11.47
C SER A 147 -4.71 11.34 10.68
N ASP A 148 -3.52 11.57 11.23
CA ASP A 148 -2.48 12.34 10.55
C ASP A 148 -1.69 11.48 9.57
N ILE A 149 -1.47 10.20 9.93
CA ILE A 149 -0.82 9.21 9.06
C ILE A 149 -1.64 8.94 7.80
N ASP A 150 -2.98 9.01 7.86
CA ASP A 150 -3.81 8.90 6.65
C ASP A 150 -3.45 9.99 5.61
N ARG A 151 -2.96 11.15 6.06
CA ARG A 151 -2.50 12.25 5.18
C ARG A 151 -1.07 12.08 4.69
N TRP A 152 -0.35 11.08 5.21
CA TRP A 152 1.05 10.85 4.83
C TRP A 152 1.19 10.35 3.40
N PHE A 153 0.12 9.76 2.86
CA PHE A 153 0.13 9.15 1.55
C PHE A 153 -0.57 10.05 0.52
N SER A 154 0.06 10.20 -0.63
CA SER A 154 -0.56 10.68 -1.86
C SER A 154 -0.91 9.50 -2.75
N LEU A 155 -2.04 9.55 -3.44
CA LEU A 155 -2.44 8.47 -4.33
C LEU A 155 -1.90 8.69 -5.74
N ILE A 156 -1.25 7.67 -6.31
CA ILE A 156 -0.67 7.69 -7.66
C ILE A 156 -1.55 6.94 -8.65
N ALA A 157 -2.07 5.78 -8.25
CA ALA A 157 -3.01 4.98 -9.03
C ALA A 157 -4.04 4.34 -8.09
N PRO A 158 -5.33 4.24 -8.49
CA PRO A 158 -5.93 4.80 -9.71
C PRO A 158 -5.91 6.34 -9.72
N HIS A 159 -5.91 6.95 -10.91
CA HIS A 159 -6.00 8.41 -11.01
C HIS A 159 -7.36 8.91 -10.48
N ASN A 160 -7.33 10.04 -9.76
CA ASN A 160 -8.49 10.68 -9.14
C ASN A 160 -9.19 9.88 -8.03
N SER A 161 -8.55 8.82 -7.53
CA SER A 161 -9.06 8.07 -6.38
C SER A 161 -8.54 8.59 -5.05
N THR A 162 -9.21 8.20 -3.96
CA THR A 162 -8.87 8.62 -2.59
C THR A 162 -8.46 7.45 -1.71
N ILE A 163 -7.71 7.74 -0.63
CA ILE A 163 -7.37 6.73 0.38
C ILE A 163 -8.63 6.17 1.05
N SER A 164 -9.67 7.00 1.20
CA SER A 164 -10.96 6.58 1.75
C SER A 164 -11.63 5.51 0.88
N GLU A 165 -11.53 5.61 -0.45
CA GLU A 165 -12.02 4.58 -1.37
C GLU A 165 -11.26 3.28 -1.21
N LEU A 166 -9.91 3.32 -1.22
CA LEU A 166 -9.09 2.12 -0.97
C LEU A 166 -9.44 1.46 0.36
N ARG A 167 -9.64 2.26 1.41
CA ARG A 167 -10.04 1.74 2.71
C ARG A 167 -11.41 1.07 2.66
N ALA A 168 -12.38 1.69 1.99
CA ALA A 168 -13.70 1.10 1.82
C ALA A 168 -13.65 -0.23 1.05
N GLU A 169 -12.80 -0.35 0.03
CA GLU A 169 -12.59 -1.59 -0.71
C GLU A 169 -11.97 -2.69 0.17
N LEU A 170 -10.94 -2.34 0.95
CA LEU A 170 -10.30 -3.25 1.89
C LEU A 170 -11.27 -3.72 2.99
N ASP A 171 -12.06 -2.79 3.52
CA ASP A 171 -13.09 -3.10 4.51
C ASP A 171 -14.14 -4.03 3.89
N ALA A 172 -14.62 -3.75 2.67
CA ALA A 172 -15.57 -4.59 1.96
C ALA A 172 -15.04 -6.00 1.71
N LEU A 173 -13.78 -6.14 1.27
CA LEU A 173 -13.12 -7.44 1.10
C LEU A 173 -12.98 -8.17 2.43
N SER A 174 -12.56 -7.49 3.50
CA SER A 174 -12.36 -8.11 4.82
C SER A 174 -13.66 -8.69 5.42
N GLN A 175 -14.81 -8.12 5.05
CA GLN A 175 -16.13 -8.51 5.55
C GLN A 175 -16.79 -9.64 4.77
N LYS A 176 -16.21 -10.07 3.63
CA LYS A 176 -16.78 -11.17 2.84
C LYS A 176 -16.67 -12.51 3.57
N ASN A 177 -17.68 -13.36 3.40
CA ASN A 177 -17.63 -14.74 3.91
C ASN A 177 -16.80 -15.62 2.98
N TRP A 178 -15.48 -15.53 3.13
CA TRP A 178 -14.52 -16.25 2.28
C TRP A 178 -14.68 -17.77 2.32
N LYS A 179 -15.11 -18.34 3.45
CA LYS A 179 -15.37 -19.79 3.57
C LYS A 179 -16.47 -20.23 2.62
N THR A 180 -17.58 -19.48 2.59
CA THR A 180 -18.69 -19.76 1.68
C THR A 180 -18.33 -19.45 0.23
N ILE A 181 -17.62 -18.35 -0.04
CA ILE A 181 -17.29 -17.95 -1.42
C ILE A 181 -16.31 -18.94 -2.05
N LEU A 182 -15.27 -19.35 -1.32
CA LEU A 182 -14.20 -20.21 -1.85
C LEU A 182 -14.41 -21.70 -1.56
N ASN A 183 -15.49 -22.06 -0.86
CA ASN A 183 -15.74 -23.42 -0.34
C ASN A 183 -14.53 -23.96 0.44
N LEU A 184 -14.01 -23.17 1.38
CA LEU A 184 -12.88 -23.51 2.28
C LEU A 184 -13.34 -24.13 3.60
#